data_AF-A0A085FND3-F1
#
_entry.id   AF-A0A085FND3-F1
#
_cell.length_a   1.000
_cell.length_b   1.000
_cell.length_c   1.000
_cell.angle_alpha   90.00
_cell.angle_beta   90.00
_cell.angle_gamma   90.00
#
_symmetry.space_group_name_H-M   'P 1'
#
loop_
_entity.id
_entity.type
_entity.pdbx_description
1 polymer ?
#
loop_
_entity_poly.entity_id
_entity_poly.type
_entity_poly.pdbx_seq_one_letter_code
_entity_poly.pdbx_strand_id
1 'polypeptide(L)'
;MPSPLLWCMAAFFVIAGMYEIITGMYREPLEDVLLYIGQLPAGLFLLYCAVQAWRDRRAELASTRTTMVGYACFGLFCLCFLVKVGMTAVRVLG
;
A
#
# COMPACT_ATOMS: atom_id res chain seq x y z
N MET A 1 7.02 12.17 19.19
CA MET A 1 7.70 10.90 18.88
C MET A 1 6.90 10.21 17.78
N PRO A 2 7.44 10.08 16.56
CA PRO A 2 6.79 9.25 15.55
C PRO A 2 6.70 7.82 16.09
N SER A 3 5.55 7.17 15.94
CA SER A 3 5.41 5.80 16.41
C SER A 3 6.31 4.89 15.57
N PRO A 4 7.23 4.13 16.19
CA PRO A 4 8.11 3.19 15.48
C PRO A 4 7.30 2.21 14.60
N LEU A 5 6.10 1.86 15.07
CA LEU A 5 5.14 1.02 14.38
C LEU A 5 4.74 1.56 13.00
N LEU A 6 4.59 2.89 12.84
CA LEU A 6 4.15 3.50 11.60
C LEU A 6 5.27 3.46 10.53
N TRP A 7 6.52 3.62 10.96
CA TRP A 7 7.70 3.42 10.12
C TRP A 7 7.85 1.95 9.70
N CYS A 8 7.68 1.01 10.64
CA CYS A 8 7.72 -0.42 10.32
C CYS A 8 6.62 -0.80 9.32
N MET A 9 5.38 -0.36 9.54
CA MET A 9 4.25 -0.62 8.63
C MET A 9 4.51 -0.04 7.24
N ALA A 10 4.97 1.22 7.15
CA ALA A 10 5.33 1.83 5.88
C ALA A 10 6.42 1.02 5.16
N ALA A 11 7.48 0.62 5.87
CA ALA A 11 8.56 -0.18 5.30
C ALA A 11 8.06 -1.54 4.78
N PHE A 12 7.23 -2.25 5.55
CA PHE A 12 6.67 -3.54 5.13
C PHE A 12 5.85 -3.41 3.85
N PHE A 13 4.94 -2.44 3.77
CA PHE A 13 4.10 -2.25 2.59
C PHE A 13 4.89 -1.79 1.37
N VAL A 14 5.82 -0.83 1.53
CA VAL A 14 6.59 -0.30 0.40
C VAL A 14 7.60 -1.33 -0.10
N ILE A 15 8.36 -1.99 0.79
CA ILE A 15 9.38 -2.95 0.37
C ILE A 15 8.73 -4.18 -0.26
N ALA A 16 7.68 -4.73 0.35
CA ALA A 16 6.98 -5.88 -0.22
C ALA A 16 6.32 -5.53 -1.56
N GLY A 17 5.64 -4.39 -1.64
CA GLY A 17 5.02 -3.92 -2.89
C GLY A 17 6.04 -3.69 -4.00
N MET A 18 7.16 -3.03 -3.70
CA MET A 18 8.25 -2.84 -4.67
C MET A 18 8.87 -4.16 -5.11
N TYR A 19 9.07 -5.11 -4.20
CA TYR A 19 9.56 -6.44 -4.54
C TYR A 19 8.61 -7.16 -5.49
N GLU A 20 7.31 -7.21 -5.16
CA GLU A 20 6.30 -7.85 -6.02
C GLU A 20 6.24 -7.22 -7.42
N ILE A 21 6.31 -5.89 -7.52
CA ILE A 21 6.35 -5.19 -8.82
C ILE A 21 7.58 -5.59 -9.61
N ILE A 22 8.77 -5.50 -9.01
CA ILE A 22 10.03 -5.83 -9.69
C ILE A 22 9.98 -7.28 -10.17
N THR A 23 9.59 -8.22 -9.32
CA THR A 23 9.51 -9.63 -9.71
C THR A 23 8.41 -9.91 -10.73
N GLY A 24 7.26 -9.26 -10.59
CA GLY A 24 6.11 -9.40 -11.48
C GLY A 24 6.43 -8.90 -12.88
N MET A 25 7.15 -7.78 -13.02
CA MET A 25 7.58 -7.28 -14.33
C MET A 25 8.38 -8.29 -15.16
N TYR A 26 9.07 -9.23 -14.51
CA TYR A 26 9.88 -10.25 -15.21
C TYR A 26 9.16 -11.59 -15.43
N ARG A 27 8.06 -11.86 -14.72
CA ARG A 27 7.49 -13.22 -14.64
C ARG A 27 5.98 -13.31 -14.82
N GLU A 28 5.26 -12.20 -14.69
CA GLU A 28 3.80 -12.19 -14.59
C GLU A 28 3.16 -11.36 -15.70
N PRO A 29 1.89 -11.65 -16.05
CA PRO A 29 1.14 -10.83 -16.99
C PRO A 29 0.97 -9.41 -16.46
N LEU A 30 0.88 -8.44 -17.38
CA LEU A 30 0.84 -7.02 -17.06
C LEU A 30 -0.28 -6.62 -16.08
N GLU A 31 -1.39 -7.35 -16.10
CA GLU A 31 -2.55 -7.15 -15.21
C GLU A 31 -2.20 -7.42 -13.74
N ASP A 32 -1.45 -8.48 -13.46
CA ASP A 32 -1.00 -8.85 -12.11
C ASP A 32 -0.01 -7.79 -11.57
N VAL A 33 0.86 -7.27 -12.46
CA VAL A 33 1.79 -6.16 -12.13
C VAL A 33 1.05 -4.86 -11.81
N LEU A 34 0.00 -4.54 -12.57
CA LEU A 34 -0.86 -3.37 -12.33
C LEU A 34 -1.54 -3.44 -10.95
N LEU A 35 -1.94 -4.63 -10.51
CA LEU A 35 -2.49 -4.82 -9.17
C LEU A 35 -1.46 -4.54 -8.07
N TYR A 36 -0.19 -4.91 -8.27
CA TYR A 36 0.89 -4.57 -7.33
C TYR A 36 1.16 -3.07 -7.27
N ILE A 37 1.17 -2.41 -8.42
CA ILE A 37 1.29 -0.94 -8.51
C ILE A 37 0.10 -0.28 -7.79
N GLY A 38 -1.10 -0.82 -7.89
CA GLY A 38 -2.29 -0.32 -7.19
C GLY A 38 -2.20 -0.40 -5.66
N GLN A 39 -1.36 -1.30 -5.12
CA GLN A 39 -1.17 -1.46 -3.66
C GLN A 39 -0.12 -0.51 -3.08
N LEU A 40 0.86 -0.07 -3.87
CA LEU A 40 1.93 0.86 -3.46
C LEU A 40 1.46 2.18 -2.83
N PRO A 41 0.38 2.84 -3.32
CA PRO A 41 -0.12 4.08 -2.75
C PRO A 41 -0.40 4.01 -1.25
N ALA A 42 -0.87 2.86 -0.74
CA ALA A 42 -1.09 2.67 0.70
C ALA A 42 0.22 2.72 1.49
N GLY A 43 1.26 2.03 1.02
CA GLY A 43 2.59 2.07 1.65
C GLY A 43 3.21 3.47 1.59
N LEU A 44 3.12 4.14 0.44
CA LEU A 44 3.62 5.51 0.26
C LEU A 44 2.86 6.52 1.13
N PHE A 45 1.56 6.35 1.29
CA PHE A 45 0.75 7.19 2.18
C PHE A 45 1.14 7.00 3.65
N LEU A 46 1.38 5.76 4.09
CA LEU A 46 1.89 5.48 5.43
C LEU A 46 3.27 6.10 5.64
N LEU A 47 4.15 6.03 4.64
CA LEU A 47 5.47 6.69 4.68
C LEU A 47 5.35 8.21 4.77
N TYR A 48 4.45 8.81 3.99
CA TYR A 48 4.13 10.24 4.09
C TYR A 48 3.65 10.61 5.49
N CYS A 49 2.76 9.80 6.08
CA CYS A 49 2.29 10.00 7.43
C CYS A 49 3.40 9.89 8.48
N ALA A 50 4.33 8.94 8.32
CA ALA A 50 5.48 8.76 9.19
C ALA A 50 6.43 9.97 9.14
N VAL A 51 6.71 10.48 7.94
CA VAL A 51 7.55 11.67 7.72
C VAL A 51 6.90 12.92 8.32
N GLN A 52 5.60 13.12 8.11
CA GLN A 52 4.89 14.28 8.66
C GLN A 52 4.79 14.22 10.19
N ALA A 53 4.64 13.01 10.77
CA ALA A 53 4.66 12.81 12.21
C ALA A 53 6.06 13.07 12.80
N TRP A 54 7.13 12.74 12.06
CA TRP A 54 8.51 13.05 12.45
C TRP A 54 8.81 14.56 12.38
N ARG A 55 8.19 15.29 11.44
CA ARG A 55 8.27 16.77 11.35
C ARG A 55 7.34 17.51 12.32
N ASP A 56 6.74 16.81 13.28
CA ASP A 56 5.73 17.30 14.22
C ASP A 56 4.53 18.04 13.59
N ARG A 57 4.24 17.77 12.30
CA ARG A 57 3.06 18.31 11.59
C ARG A 57 1.80 17.49 11.85
N ARG A 58 1.49 17.25 13.12
CA ARG A 58 0.34 16.42 13.54
C ARG A 58 -1.01 17.05 13.22
N ALA A 59 -1.08 18.38 13.13
CA ALA A 59 -2.30 19.08 12.72
C ALA A 59 -2.69 18.80 11.26
N GLU A 60 -1.72 18.62 10.36
CA GLU A 60 -1.97 18.21 8.97
C GLU A 60 -2.44 16.76 8.90
N LEU A 61 -1.91 15.88 9.77
CA LEU A 61 -2.31 14.48 9.87
C LEU A 61 -3.75 14.29 10.38
N ALA A 62 -4.18 15.12 11.32
CA ALA A 62 -5.53 15.10 11.87
C ALA A 62 -6.59 15.73 10.93
N SER A 63 -6.17 16.26 9.77
CA SER A 63 -7.09 16.88 8.82
C SER A 63 -8.00 15.84 8.14
N THR A 64 -9.28 16.21 7.96
CA THR A 64 -10.27 15.41 7.23
C THR A 64 -9.78 15.00 5.83
N ARG A 65 -9.00 15.85 5.16
CA ARG A 65 -8.44 15.56 3.83
C ARG A 65 -7.47 14.38 3.90
N THR A 66 -6.55 14.40 4.85
CA THR A 66 -5.55 13.35 5.04
C THR A 66 -6.23 12.03 5.38
N THR A 67 -7.27 12.06 6.21
CA THR A 67 -8.08 10.87 6.54
C THR A 67 -8.81 10.32 5.31
N MET A 68 -9.41 11.16 4.46
CA MET A 68 -10.06 10.72 3.21
C MET A 68 -9.06 10.07 2.25
N VAL A 69 -7.87 10.65 2.09
CA VAL A 69 -6.81 10.06 1.26
C VAL A 69 -6.38 8.71 1.84
N GLY A 70 -6.24 8.61 3.16
CA GLY A 70 -5.94 7.35 3.84
C GLY A 70 -6.99 6.27 3.56
N TYR A 71 -8.27 6.59 3.65
CA TYR A 71 -9.35 5.66 3.30
C TYR A 71 -9.32 5.25 1.83
N ALA A 72 -9.05 6.18 0.91
CA ALA A 72 -8.94 5.88 -0.51
C ALA A 72 -7.78 4.93 -0.81
N CYS A 73 -6.59 5.19 -0.23
CA CYS A 73 -5.42 4.33 -0.38
C CYS A 73 -5.65 2.94 0.23
N PHE A 74 -6.25 2.86 1.42
CA PHE A 74 -6.57 1.58 2.06
C PHE A 74 -7.65 0.80 1.30
N GLY A 75 -8.69 1.48 0.82
CA GLY A 75 -9.74 0.88 0.00
C GLY A 75 -9.21 0.31 -1.31
N LEU A 76 -8.33 1.06 -1.99
CA LEU A 76 -7.67 0.59 -3.20
C LEU A 76 -6.78 -0.64 -2.92
N PHE A 77 -6.00 -0.61 -1.83
CA PHE A 77 -5.20 -1.75 -1.40
C PHE A 77 -6.07 -3.00 -1.18
N CYS A 78 -7.15 -2.88 -0.41
CA CYS A 78 -8.07 -3.99 -0.15
C CYS A 78 -8.72 -4.52 -1.43
N LEU A 79 -9.11 -3.65 -2.36
CA LEU A 79 -9.70 -4.04 -3.62
C LEU A 79 -8.69 -4.81 -4.48
N CYS A 80 -7.47 -4.30 -4.67
CA CYS A 80 -6.42 -4.98 -5.42
C CYS A 80 -6.03 -6.31 -4.77
N PHE A 81 -5.97 -6.35 -3.43
CA PHE A 81 -5.68 -7.58 -2.68
C PHE A 81 -6.77 -8.64 -2.87
N LEU A 82 -8.05 -8.27 -2.74
CA LEU A 82 -9.18 -9.18 -2.95
C LEU A 82 -9.22 -9.74 -4.38
N VAL A 83 -8.97 -8.89 -5.39
CA VAL A 83 -8.90 -9.33 -6.79
C VAL A 83 -7.76 -10.34 -6.98
N LYS A 84 -6.56 -10.06 -6.45
CA LYS A 84 -5.40 -10.98 -6.53
C LYS A 84 -5.71 -12.33 -5.87
N VAL A 85 -6.24 -12.31 -4.66
CA VAL A 85 -6.59 -13.53 -3.91
C VAL A 85 -7.68 -14.31 -4.65
N GLY A 86 -8.71 -13.62 -5.16
CA GLY A 86 -9.78 -14.24 -5.95
C GLY A 86 -9.27 -14.92 -7.21
N MET A 87 -8.42 -14.24 -8.00
CA MET A 87 -7.81 -14.83 -9.19
C MET A 87 -6.91 -16.02 -8.84
N THR A 88 -6.13 -15.92 -7.77
CA THR A 88 -5.28 -17.02 -7.29
C THR A 88 -6.13 -18.23 -6.87
N ALA A 89 -7.22 -18.00 -6.14
CA ALA A 89 -8.13 -19.07 -5.73
C ALA A 89 -8.78 -19.77 -6.93
N VAL A 90 -9.22 -19.00 -7.95
CA VAL A 90 -9.78 -19.57 -9.19
C VAL A 90 -8.74 -20.41 -9.93
N ARG A 91 -7.49 -19.95 -10.05
CA ARG A 91 -6.41 -20.70 -10.72
C ARG A 91 -5.99 -21.99 -10.00
N VAL A 92 -6.19 -22.08 -8.67
CA VAL A 92 -5.80 -23.25 -7.86
C VAL A 92 -6.94 -24.28 -7.75
N LEU A 93 -8.19 -23.82 -7.73
CA LEU A 93 -9.37 -24.67 -7.53
C LEU A 93 -10.06 -25.10 -8.83
N GLY A 94 -9.87 -24.37 -9.93
CA GLY A 94 -10.41 -24.68 -11.26
C GLY A 94 -9.41 -25.43 -12.12
#